data_AF-W1Y084-F1
#
_entry.id   AF-W1Y084-F1
#
_cell.length_a   1.000
_cell.length_b   1.000
_cell.length_c   1.000
_cell.angle_alpha   90.00
_cell.angle_beta   90.00
_cell.angle_gamma   90.00
#
_symmetry.space_group_name_H-M   'P 1'
#
loop_
_entity.id
_entity.type
_entity.pdbx_description
1 polymer ?
#
loop_
_entity_poly.entity_id
_entity_poly.type
_entity_poly.pdbx_seq_one_letter_code
_entity_poly.pdbx_strand_id
1 'polypeptide(L)'
;MLRLRKETINYLESELKNYKYMDRDIERLNNKIIYPAQFKEKATLKNKQLKQLNKMKEAIENVYKTCSFDNRQFMEKYYFNNPEKLNVSGVAFKTNISKSTAYNLRNNILISLSDELGILH
;
A
#
# COMPACT_ATOMS: atom_id res chain seq x y z
N MET A 1 -8.64 16.83 13.75
CA MET A 1 -8.47 16.04 12.50
C MET A 1 -7.03 15.54 12.48
N LEU A 2 -6.80 14.24 12.65
CA LEU A 2 -5.45 13.67 12.56
C LEU A 2 -4.92 13.86 11.13
N ARG A 3 -3.72 14.44 11.01
CA ARG A 3 -3.10 14.72 9.72
C ARG A 3 -1.70 14.14 9.72
N LEU A 4 -1.50 13.12 8.88
CA LEU A 4 -0.19 12.51 8.67
C LEU A 4 0.79 13.51 8.04
N ARG A 5 2.08 13.34 8.35
CA ARG A 5 3.15 14.09 7.67
C ARG A 5 3.14 13.77 6.18
N LYS A 6 3.45 14.76 5.34
CA LYS A 6 3.46 14.62 3.87
C LYS A 6 4.37 13.48 3.42
N GLU A 7 5.51 13.31 4.07
CA GLU A 7 6.45 12.23 3.79
C GLU A 7 5.84 10.84 4.05
N THR A 8 5.18 10.67 5.20
CA THR A 8 4.47 9.44 5.55
C THR A 8 3.36 9.14 4.55
N ILE A 9 2.59 10.15 4.14
CA ILE A 9 1.56 10.00 3.09
C ILE A 9 2.18 9.50 1.79
N ASN A 10 3.25 10.16 1.32
CA ASN A 10 3.91 9.79 0.07
C ASN A 10 4.48 8.37 0.13
N TYR A 11 5.04 7.98 1.27
CA TYR A 11 5.56 6.64 1.52
C TYR A 11 4.43 5.60 1.42
N LEU A 12 3.38 5.73 2.24
CA LEU A 12 2.26 4.79 2.27
C LEU A 12 1.53 4.71 0.92
N GLU A 13 1.38 5.82 0.20
CA GLU A 13 0.78 5.79 -1.13
C GLU A 13 1.63 5.06 -2.16
N SER A 14 2.94 5.17 -2.06
CA SER A 14 3.85 4.45 -2.95
C SER A 14 3.77 2.95 -2.70
N GLU A 15 3.70 2.55 -1.43
CA GLU A 15 3.55 1.15 -1.02
C GLU A 15 2.18 0.58 -1.47
N LEU A 16 1.08 1.30 -1.24
CA LEU A 16 -0.26 0.90 -1.70
C LEU A 16 -0.34 0.73 -3.22
N LYS A 17 0.31 1.61 -3.99
CA LYS A 17 0.41 1.47 -5.45
C LYS A 17 1.28 0.28 -5.85
N ASN A 18 2.30 -0.03 -5.06
CA ASN A 18 3.18 -1.17 -5.30
C ASN A 18 2.57 -2.51 -4.86
N TYR A 19 1.43 -2.51 -4.16
CA TYR A 19 0.78 -3.71 -3.66
C TYR A 19 0.64 -4.83 -4.71
N LYS A 20 0.28 -4.48 -5.95
CA LYS A 20 0.16 -5.43 -7.07
C LYS A 20 1.45 -6.19 -7.39
N TYR A 21 2.60 -5.61 -7.06
CA TYR A 21 3.91 -6.19 -7.31
C TYR A 21 4.55 -6.78 -6.04
N MET A 22 4.00 -6.51 -4.86
CA MET A 22 4.54 -6.99 -3.58
C MET A 22 4.64 -8.51 -3.54
N ASP A 23 3.64 -9.24 -4.05
CA ASP A 23 3.68 -10.71 -4.10
C ASP A 23 4.88 -11.23 -4.92
N ARG A 24 5.08 -10.65 -6.10
CA ARG A 24 6.20 -11.00 -6.97
C ARG A 24 7.53 -10.62 -6.34
N ASP A 25 7.60 -9.50 -5.64
CA ASP A 25 8.84 -9.06 -4.98
C ASP A 25 9.16 -9.91 -3.75
N ILE A 26 8.16 -10.31 -2.97
CA ILE A 26 8.29 -11.28 -1.87
C ILE A 26 8.81 -12.61 -2.40
N GLU A 27 8.22 -13.15 -3.47
CA GLU A 27 8.65 -14.39 -4.10
C GLU A 27 10.10 -14.30 -4.61
N ARG A 28 10.45 -13.20 -5.29
CA ARG A 28 11.83 -12.95 -5.75
C ARG A 28 12.82 -12.91 -4.58
N LEU A 29 12.47 -12.24 -3.48
CA LEU A 29 13.33 -12.19 -2.30
C LEU A 29 13.46 -13.54 -1.62
N ASN A 30 12.37 -14.31 -1.51
CA ASN A 30 12.40 -15.69 -1.01
C ASN A 30 13.33 -16.56 -1.84
N ASN A 31 13.21 -16.53 -3.16
CA ASN A 31 14.10 -17.29 -4.06
C ASN A 31 15.57 -16.89 -3.90
N LYS A 32 15.88 -15.60 -3.70
CA LYS A 32 17.24 -15.14 -3.43
C LYS A 32 17.80 -15.66 -2.09
N ILE A 33 16.96 -15.80 -1.08
CA ILE A 33 17.36 -16.32 0.24
C ILE A 33 17.58 -17.84 0.18
N ILE A 34 16.72 -18.56 -0.56
CA ILE A 34 16.80 -20.02 -0.72
C ILE A 34 17.99 -20.41 -1.63
N TYR A 35 18.27 -19.64 -2.68
CA TYR A 35 19.30 -19.93 -3.68
C TYR A 35 20.42 -18.88 -3.74
N PRO A 36 21.15 -18.60 -2.65
CA PRO A 36 22.10 -17.48 -2.58
C PRO A 36 23.29 -17.63 -3.53
N ALA A 37 23.68 -18.85 -3.90
CA ALA A 37 24.79 -19.08 -4.84
C ALA A 37 24.53 -18.50 -6.25
N GLN A 38 23.26 -18.31 -6.64
CA GLN A 38 22.88 -17.76 -7.94
C GLN A 38 22.84 -16.23 -7.95
N PHE A 39 22.77 -15.61 -6.77
CA PHE A 39 22.60 -14.17 -6.59
C PHE A 39 23.73 -13.68 -5.70
N LYS A 40 24.78 -13.06 -6.26
CA LYS A 40 25.98 -12.54 -5.58
C LYS A 40 25.72 -11.47 -4.49
N GLU A 41 24.75 -11.65 -3.59
CA GLU A 41 24.25 -10.68 -2.63
C GLU A 41 24.23 -11.25 -1.19
N LYS A 42 24.37 -10.35 -0.19
CA LYS A 42 24.35 -10.70 1.24
C LYS A 42 22.93 -11.01 1.73
N ALA A 43 22.70 -12.24 2.22
CA ALA A 43 21.38 -12.72 2.67
C ALA A 43 20.76 -11.91 3.83
N THR A 44 21.56 -11.38 4.75
CA THR A 44 21.06 -10.70 5.98
C THR A 44 20.26 -9.42 5.68
N LEU A 45 20.67 -8.64 4.68
CA LEU A 45 19.98 -7.39 4.32
C LEU A 45 18.61 -7.68 3.66
N LYS A 46 18.51 -8.79 2.92
CA LYS A 46 17.29 -9.21 2.23
C LYS A 46 16.22 -9.74 3.18
N ASN A 47 16.62 -10.45 4.24
CA ASN A 47 15.67 -10.90 5.28
C ASN A 47 14.92 -9.73 5.93
N LYS A 48 15.60 -8.60 6.16
CA LYS A 48 14.94 -7.40 6.71
C LYS A 48 13.96 -6.79 5.71
N GLN A 49 14.35 -6.69 4.44
CA GLN A 49 13.47 -6.19 3.37
C GLN A 49 12.23 -7.09 3.18
N LEU A 50 12.42 -8.41 3.18
CA LEU A 50 11.33 -9.38 3.10
C LEU A 50 10.35 -9.24 4.27
N LYS A 51 10.86 -9.14 5.50
CA LYS A 51 10.01 -8.91 6.69
C LYS A 51 9.21 -7.61 6.57
N GLN A 52 9.83 -6.54 6.07
CA GLN A 52 9.14 -5.26 5.88
C GLN A 52 8.04 -5.37 4.82
N LEU A 53 8.32 -6.00 3.67
CA LEU A 53 7.33 -6.20 2.61
C LEU A 53 6.16 -7.08 3.07
N ASN A 54 6.44 -8.16 3.81
CA ASN A 54 5.40 -9.00 4.38
C ASN A 54 4.54 -8.22 5.39
N LYS A 55 5.15 -7.44 6.28
CA LYS A 55 4.42 -6.60 7.24
C LYS A 55 3.55 -5.55 6.52
N MET A 56 4.08 -4.92 5.47
CA MET A 56 3.34 -3.96 4.67
C MET A 56 2.14 -4.60 3.97
N LYS A 57 2.35 -5.76 3.34
CA LYS A 57 1.28 -6.52 2.68
C LYS A 57 0.18 -6.91 3.67
N GLU A 58 0.55 -7.49 4.81
CA GLU A 58 -0.38 -7.89 5.86
C GLU A 58 -1.20 -6.70 6.37
N ALA A 59 -0.56 -5.56 6.62
CA ALA A 59 -1.25 -4.35 7.03
C ALA A 59 -2.25 -3.85 5.98
N ILE A 60 -1.87 -3.84 4.69
CA ILE A 60 -2.77 -3.45 3.59
C ILE A 60 -3.98 -4.39 3.53
N GLU A 61 -3.77 -5.70 3.65
CA GLU A 61 -4.86 -6.69 3.66
C GLU A 61 -5.79 -6.51 4.86
N ASN A 62 -5.25 -6.24 6.05
CA ASN A 62 -6.04 -6.00 7.25
C ASN A 62 -6.88 -4.72 7.13
N VAL A 63 -6.29 -3.62 6.63
CA VAL A 63 -7.02 -2.38 6.35
C VAL A 63 -8.12 -2.64 5.32
N TYR A 64 -7.82 -3.38 4.25
CA TYR A 64 -8.82 -3.73 3.25
C TYR A 64 -10.00 -4.51 3.86
N LYS A 65 -9.74 -5.48 4.74
CA LYS A 65 -10.78 -6.29 5.40
C LYS A 65 -11.63 -5.50 6.40
N THR A 66 -11.02 -4.57 7.13
CA THR A 66 -11.66 -3.82 8.22
C THR A 66 -12.31 -2.51 7.77
N CYS A 67 -11.90 -1.95 6.63
CA CYS A 67 -12.43 -0.67 6.16
C CYS A 67 -13.85 -0.78 5.57
N SER A 68 -14.52 0.38 5.49
CA SER A 68 -15.87 0.48 4.92
C SER A 68 -15.92 0.06 3.45
N PHE A 69 -17.12 -0.24 2.96
CA PHE A 69 -17.34 -0.59 1.56
C PHE A 69 -16.82 0.50 0.60
N ASP A 70 -17.07 1.77 0.92
CA ASP A 70 -16.62 2.90 0.09
C ASP A 70 -15.09 2.99 0.01
N ASN A 71 -14.40 2.77 1.13
CA ASN A 71 -12.94 2.73 1.17
C ASN A 71 -12.39 1.57 0.32
N ARG A 72 -12.99 0.37 0.43
CA ARG A 72 -12.60 -0.77 -0.43
C ARG A 72 -12.78 -0.48 -1.91
N GLN A 73 -13.94 0.05 -2.29
CA GLN A 73 -14.24 0.41 -3.68
C GLN A 73 -13.26 1.46 -4.21
N PHE A 74 -12.84 2.40 -3.36
CA PHE A 74 -11.78 3.36 -3.70
C PHE A 74 -10.42 2.68 -3.87
N MET A 75 -10.03 1.77 -2.97
CA MET A 75 -8.76 1.03 -3.06
C MET A 75 -8.67 0.20 -4.34
N GLU A 76 -9.74 -0.52 -4.69
CA GLU A 76 -9.83 -1.31 -5.91
C GLU A 76 -9.60 -0.45 -7.15
N LYS A 77 -10.28 0.70 -7.25
CA LYS A 77 -10.24 1.56 -8.44
C LYS A 77 -8.97 2.40 -8.53
N TYR A 78 -8.41 2.84 -7.40
CA TYR A 78 -7.29 3.77 -7.39
C TYR A 78 -5.94 3.10 -7.22
N TYR A 79 -5.82 2.13 -6.30
CA TYR A 79 -4.56 1.49 -5.94
C TYR A 79 -4.35 0.15 -6.67
N PHE A 80 -5.35 -0.74 -6.70
CA PHE A 80 -5.17 -2.11 -7.19
C PHE A 80 -5.38 -2.25 -8.71
N ASN A 81 -6.42 -1.60 -9.24
CA ASN A 81 -6.83 -1.72 -10.62
C ASN A 81 -6.97 -0.34 -11.30
N ASN A 82 -5.84 0.35 -11.43
CA ASN A 82 -5.76 1.66 -12.07
C ASN A 82 -4.97 1.61 -13.39
N PRO A 83 -5.52 1.00 -14.46
CA PRO A 83 -4.82 0.89 -15.75
C PRO A 83 -4.59 2.26 -16.42
N GLU A 84 -5.44 3.24 -16.13
CA GLU A 84 -5.42 4.57 -16.75
C GLU A 84 -4.59 5.60 -15.98
N LYS A 85 -3.94 5.20 -14.87
CA LYS A 85 -3.18 6.10 -13.98
C LYS A 85 -4.00 7.32 -13.53
N LEU A 86 -5.29 7.10 -13.26
CA LEU A 86 -6.18 8.14 -12.77
C LEU A 86 -5.64 8.71 -11.48
N ASN A 87 -5.76 10.03 -11.30
CA ASN A 87 -5.54 10.69 -10.04
C ASN A 87 -6.81 10.61 -9.15
N VAL A 88 -6.72 11.03 -7.89
CA VAL A 88 -7.84 11.00 -6.94
C VAL A 88 -9.08 11.72 -7.50
N SER A 89 -8.88 12.86 -8.18
CA SER A 89 -9.98 13.60 -8.81
C SER A 89 -10.60 12.86 -10.00
N GLY A 90 -9.81 12.13 -10.78
CA GLY A 90 -10.27 11.31 -11.90
C GLY A 90 -11.07 10.10 -11.42
N VAL A 91 -10.64 9.46 -10.34
CA VAL A 91 -11.44 8.42 -9.66
C VAL A 91 -12.73 9.00 -9.12
N ALA A 92 -12.69 10.19 -8.51
CA ALA A 92 -13.89 10.85 -8.01
C ALA A 92 -14.92 11.08 -9.13
N PHE A 93 -14.47 11.60 -10.27
CA PHE A 93 -15.30 11.81 -11.45
C PHE A 93 -15.90 10.49 -11.97
N LYS A 94 -15.11 9.43 -12.11
CA LYS A 94 -15.58 8.12 -12.59
C LYS A 94 -16.53 7.41 -11.63
N THR A 95 -16.37 7.64 -10.33
CA THR A 95 -17.20 7.01 -9.29
C THR A 95 -18.42 7.87 -8.91
N ASN A 96 -18.58 9.03 -9.56
CA ASN A 96 -19.64 10.00 -9.28
C ASN A 96 -19.67 10.46 -7.80
N ILE A 97 -18.50 10.58 -7.18
CA ILE A 97 -18.35 11.13 -5.82
C ILE A 97 -17.69 12.51 -5.87
N SER A 98 -17.95 13.32 -4.85
CA SER A 98 -17.29 14.62 -4.75
C SER A 98 -15.78 14.47 -4.56
N LYS A 99 -14.99 15.44 -5.04
CA LYS A 99 -13.53 15.47 -4.82
C LYS A 99 -13.21 15.40 -3.32
N SER A 100 -13.94 16.16 -2.50
CA SER A 100 -13.76 16.17 -1.04
C SER A 100 -14.00 14.79 -0.43
N THR A 101 -15.03 14.08 -0.87
CA THR A 101 -15.29 12.70 -0.44
C THR A 101 -14.13 11.78 -0.82
N ALA A 102 -13.63 11.86 -2.05
CA ALA A 102 -12.49 11.04 -2.49
C ALA A 102 -11.21 11.31 -1.68
N TYR A 103 -10.91 12.58 -1.39
CA TYR A 103 -9.78 12.94 -0.53
C TYR A 103 -9.97 12.45 0.91
N ASN A 104 -11.20 12.47 1.44
CA ASN A 104 -11.50 11.93 2.76
C ASN A 104 -11.34 10.40 2.81
N LEU A 105 -11.86 9.67 1.82
CA LEU A 105 -11.67 8.21 1.71
C LEU A 105 -10.19 7.86 1.68
N ARG A 106 -9.41 8.54 0.82
CA ARG A 106 -7.95 8.42 0.77
C ARG A 106 -7.30 8.65 2.13
N ASN A 107 -7.63 9.75 2.81
CA ASN A 107 -7.04 10.06 4.11
C ASN A 107 -7.41 9.00 5.16
N ASN A 108 -8.64 8.50 5.16
CA ASN A 108 -9.08 7.46 6.10
C ASN A 108 -8.30 6.16 5.89
N ILE A 109 -8.09 5.74 4.65
CA ILE A 109 -7.28 4.56 4.32
C ILE A 109 -5.84 4.73 4.81
N LEU A 110 -5.24 5.89 4.55
CA LEU A 110 -3.85 6.17 4.96
C LEU A 110 -3.68 6.23 6.48
N ILE A 111 -4.65 6.81 7.20
CA ILE A 111 -4.65 6.82 8.67
C ILE A 111 -4.74 5.39 9.21
N SER A 112 -5.71 4.62 8.72
CA SER A 112 -5.91 3.21 9.14
C SER A 112 -4.66 2.37 8.89
N LEU A 113 -4.00 2.57 7.74
CA LEU A 113 -2.74 1.89 7.41
C LEU A 113 -1.58 2.34 8.31
N SER A 114 -1.52 3.63 8.62
CA SER A 114 -0.51 4.17 9.54
C SER A 114 -0.68 3.64 10.96
N ASP A 115 -1.92 3.48 11.42
CA ASP A 115 -2.26 2.88 12.71
C ASP A 115 -1.84 1.41 12.75
N GLU A 116 -2.22 0.63 11.73
CA GLU A 116 -1.90 -0.79 11.61
C GLU A 116 -0.38 -1.05 11.58
N LEU A 117 0.38 -0.17 10.91
CA LEU A 117 1.83 -0.29 10.84
C LEU A 117 2.55 0.18 12.12
N GLY A 118 1.85 0.89 13.01
CA GLY A 118 2.41 1.52 14.20
C GLY A 118 3.31 2.71 13.89
N ILE A 119 3.07 3.41 12.78
CA ILE A 119 3.85 4.60 12.36
C ILE A 119 3.32 5.87 13.05
N LEU A 120 2.09 5.83 13.57
CA LEU A 120 1.48 6.91 14.35
C LEU A 120 2.05 6.95 15.78
N HIS A 121 3.29 7.44 15.92
CA HIS A 121 3.87 7.95 17.17
C HIS A 121 4.87 9.08 16.89
#